data_AF-A0A7G6X9W8-F1
#
_entry.id   AF-A0A7G6X9W8-F1
#
_cell.length_a   1.000
_cell.length_b   1.000
_cell.length_c   1.000
_cell.angle_alpha   90.00
_cell.angle_beta   90.00
_cell.angle_gamma   90.00
#
_symmetry.space_group_name_H-M   'P 1'
#
loop_
_entity.id
_entity.type
_entity.pdbx_description
1 polymer ?
#
loop_
_entity_poly.entity_id
_entity_poly.type
_entity_poly.pdbx_seq_one_letter_code
_entity_poly.pdbx_strand_id
1 'polypeptide(L)'
;MVYLYCRRIGQQFVWCPEWYRHAEALSRLDSIWRAWEHLRLDPATGMSVWWRDHADPHMMALLDPDGPFAACRGSHSDYPIPPLPVEAPPAGLFFDQRQTNLHGV
;
A
#
# COMPACT_ATOMS: atom_id res chain seq x y z
N MET A 1 14.39 -21.47 -2.19
CA MET A 1 13.51 -20.30 -1.97
C MET A 1 14.12 -19.14 -2.73
N VAL A 2 13.46 -18.64 -3.77
CA VAL A 2 13.97 -17.48 -4.53
C VAL A 2 13.47 -16.23 -3.82
N TYR A 3 14.38 -15.40 -3.31
CA TYR A 3 14.02 -14.10 -2.76
C TYR A 3 13.86 -13.13 -3.92
N LEU A 4 12.62 -12.75 -4.23
CA LEU A 4 12.33 -11.79 -5.30
C LEU A 4 12.77 -10.36 -4.96
N TYR A 5 12.87 -10.00 -3.68
CA TYR A 5 13.20 -8.65 -3.24
C TYR A 5 14.18 -8.66 -2.07
N CYS A 6 15.32 -7.98 -2.22
CA CYS A 6 16.30 -7.78 -1.16
C CYS A 6 16.79 -6.33 -1.19
N ARG A 7 16.80 -5.67 -0.04
CA ARG A 7 17.31 -4.30 0.11
C ARG A 7 17.98 -4.12 1.47
N ARG A 8 18.98 -3.25 1.53
CA ARG A 8 19.68 -2.93 2.79
C ARG A 8 18.79 -2.01 3.64
N ILE A 9 18.29 -2.52 4.76
CA ILE A 9 17.54 -1.75 5.76
C ILE A 9 18.54 -1.01 6.67
N GLY A 10 18.26 0.25 7.04
CA GLY A 10 19.21 1.10 7.77
C GLY A 10 18.84 2.59 7.75
N GLN A 11 19.84 3.49 7.73
CA GLN A 11 19.61 4.95 7.89
C GLN A 11 18.59 5.56 6.91
N GLN A 12 18.48 5.00 5.70
CA GLN A 12 17.65 5.55 4.61
C GLN A 12 16.36 4.77 4.37
N PHE A 13 16.24 3.54 4.89
CA PHE A 13 15.08 2.68 4.66
C PHE A 13 14.65 2.01 5.96
N VAL A 14 13.36 2.08 6.25
CA VAL A 14 12.76 1.50 7.45
C VAL A 14 11.91 0.30 7.06
N TRP A 15 12.04 -0.79 7.82
CA TRP A 15 11.22 -1.98 7.65
C TRP A 15 10.80 -2.50 9.01
N CYS A 16 9.50 -2.75 9.18
CA CYS A 16 9.00 -3.43 10.36
C CYS A 16 8.99 -4.95 10.10
N PRO A 17 9.68 -5.78 10.91
CA PRO A 17 9.61 -7.24 10.75
C PRO A 17 8.19 -7.78 11.00
N GLU A 18 7.38 -7.06 11.78
CA GLU A 18 5.96 -7.35 12.02
C GLU A 18 5.06 -6.51 11.09
N TRP A 19 5.45 -6.37 9.82
CA TRP A 19 4.75 -5.57 8.81
C TRP A 19 3.24 -5.85 8.73
N TYR A 20 2.81 -7.07 9.02
CA TYR A 20 1.41 -7.51 9.02
C TYR A 20 0.54 -6.81 10.07
N ARG A 21 1.14 -6.12 11.04
CA ARG A 21 0.42 -5.27 12.01
C ARG A 21 0.08 -3.87 11.49
N HIS A 22 0.56 -3.51 10.30
CA HIS A 22 0.34 -2.20 9.69
C HIS A 22 -0.67 -2.33 8.55
N ALA A 23 -1.85 -1.71 8.69
CA ALA A 23 -2.94 -1.82 7.72
C ALA A 23 -2.54 -1.35 6.31
N GLU A 24 -1.78 -0.26 6.21
CA GLU A 24 -1.28 0.22 4.92
C GLU A 24 -0.29 -0.77 4.29
N ALA A 25 0.55 -1.45 5.09
CA ALA A 25 1.46 -2.45 4.59
C ALA A 25 0.74 -3.69 4.06
N LEU A 26 -0.27 -4.19 4.78
CA LEU A 26 -1.14 -5.25 4.30
C LEU A 26 -1.75 -4.90 2.95
N SER A 27 -2.35 -3.71 2.84
CA SER A 27 -3.03 -3.27 1.60
C SER A 27 -2.06 -3.14 0.42
N ARG A 28 -0.87 -2.54 0.63
CA ARG A 28 0.14 -2.40 -0.43
C ARG A 28 0.70 -3.73 -0.90
N LEU A 29 1.02 -4.65 0.03
CA LEU A 29 1.57 -5.96 -0.31
C LEU A 29 0.52 -6.85 -1.00
N ASP A 30 -0.74 -6.80 -0.58
CA ASP A 30 -1.85 -7.46 -1.28
C ASP A 30 -2.01 -6.92 -2.71
N SER A 31 -1.91 -5.59 -2.89
CA SER A 31 -1.98 -4.96 -4.21
C SER A 31 -0.84 -5.41 -5.13
N ILE A 32 0.39 -5.49 -4.61
CA ILE A 32 1.56 -6.02 -5.33
C ILE A 32 1.33 -7.47 -5.75
N TRP A 33 0.82 -8.31 -4.84
CA TRP A 33 0.56 -9.73 -5.10
C TRP A 33 -0.52 -9.94 -6.17
N ARG A 34 -1.63 -9.19 -6.10
CA ARG A 34 -2.68 -9.25 -7.12
C ARG A 34 -2.17 -8.82 -8.50
N ALA A 35 -1.37 -7.76 -8.56
CA ALA A 35 -0.74 -7.33 -9.81
C ALA A 35 0.22 -8.39 -10.35
N TRP A 36 0.99 -9.05 -9.48
CA TRP A 36 1.88 -10.15 -9.87
C TRP A 36 1.10 -11.33 -10.45
N GLU A 37 0.03 -11.78 -9.78
CA GLU A 37 -0.82 -12.89 -10.24
C GLU A 37 -1.36 -12.65 -11.65
N HIS A 38 -1.71 -11.41 -11.97
CA HIS A 38 -2.18 -11.03 -13.30
C HIS A 38 -1.02 -10.97 -14.31
N LEU A 39 0.04 -10.22 -14.00
CA LEU A 39 1.11 -9.91 -14.95
C LEU A 39 2.08 -11.06 -15.19
N ARG A 40 2.21 -12.03 -14.26
CA ARG A 40 3.05 -13.22 -14.46
C ARG A 40 2.60 -14.12 -15.62
N LEU A 41 1.38 -13.90 -16.13
CA LEU A 41 0.82 -14.63 -17.26
C LEU A 41 1.22 -14.03 -18.61
N ASP A 42 1.73 -12.79 -18.64
CA ASP A 42 2.32 -12.20 -19.85
C ASP A 42 3.81 -12.60 -19.95
N PRO A 43 4.18 -13.48 -20.91
CA PRO A 43 5.56 -13.93 -21.06
C PRO A 43 6.49 -12.88 -21.68
N ALA A 44 5.94 -11.81 -22.27
CA ALA A 44 6.73 -10.78 -22.93
C ALA A 44 7.22 -9.73 -21.92
N THR A 45 6.33 -8.86 -21.47
CA THR A 45 6.70 -7.67 -20.67
C THR A 45 6.14 -7.66 -19.26
N GLY A 46 5.30 -8.63 -18.91
CA GLY A 46 4.55 -8.67 -17.67
C GLY A 46 5.40 -8.45 -16.42
N MET A 47 6.55 -9.13 -16.32
CA MET A 47 7.46 -8.94 -15.18
C MET A 47 8.11 -7.55 -15.15
N SER A 48 8.44 -6.96 -16.30
CA SER A 48 8.98 -5.60 -16.36
C SER A 48 7.94 -4.56 -15.93
N VAL A 49 6.69 -4.71 -16.40
CA VAL A 49 5.55 -3.87 -16.02
C VAL A 49 5.26 -4.02 -14.52
N TRP A 50 5.26 -5.25 -14.02
CA TRP A 50 5.03 -5.53 -12.60
C TRP A 50 6.04 -4.81 -11.70
N TRP A 51 7.33 -4.87 -12.03
CA TRP A 51 8.36 -4.13 -11.29
C TRP A 51 8.15 -2.63 -11.35
N ARG A 52 8.05 -2.08 -12.57
CA ARG A 52 8.01 -0.63 -12.82
C ARG A 52 6.77 0.03 -12.23
N ASP A 53 5.60 -0.57 -12.42
CA ASP A 53 4.31 0.08 -12.15
C ASP A 53 3.71 -0.34 -10.80
N HIS A 54 4.15 -1.46 -10.22
CA HIS A 54 3.54 -2.01 -9.00
C HIS A 54 4.57 -2.22 -7.89
N ALA A 55 5.56 -3.09 -8.07
CA ALA A 55 6.45 -3.47 -6.99
C ALA A 55 7.30 -2.30 -6.49
N ASP A 56 8.02 -1.60 -7.38
CA ASP A 56 8.93 -0.53 -6.97
C ASP A 56 8.21 0.67 -6.31
N PRO A 57 7.09 1.20 -6.86
CA PRO A 57 6.39 2.31 -6.23
C PRO A 57 5.83 1.96 -4.84
N HIS A 58 5.24 0.77 -4.67
CA HIS A 58 4.70 0.35 -3.38
C HIS A 58 5.81 0.07 -2.37
N MET A 59 6.90 -0.59 -2.78
CA MET A 59 8.03 -0.87 -1.90
C MET A 59 8.79 0.41 -1.52
N MET A 60 8.89 1.39 -2.42
CA MET A 60 9.50 2.69 -2.11
C MET A 60 8.73 3.40 -0.98
N ALA A 61 7.41 3.47 -1.07
CA ALA A 61 6.57 4.07 -0.04
C ALA A 61 6.62 3.28 1.29
N LEU A 62 6.69 1.95 1.24
CA LEU A 62 6.80 1.13 2.45
C LEU A 62 8.12 1.36 3.18
N LEU A 63 9.21 1.50 2.44
CA LEU A 63 10.54 1.64 2.98
C LEU A 63 10.91 3.07 3.36
N ASP A 64 10.06 4.04 2.99
CA ASP A 64 10.27 5.45 3.29
C ASP A 64 10.41 5.66 4.82
N PRO A 65 11.42 6.41 5.29
CA PRO A 65 11.61 6.69 6.72
C PRO A 65 10.46 7.46 7.37
N ASP A 66 9.63 8.14 6.58
CA ASP A 66 8.41 8.84 6.97
C ASP A 66 7.14 8.07 6.54
N GLY A 67 7.30 6.85 6.03
CA GLY A 67 6.24 5.98 5.57
C GLY A 67 5.54 5.18 6.69
N PRO A 68 4.84 4.08 6.33
CA PRO A 68 4.00 3.30 7.26
C PRO A 68 4.76 2.67 8.43
N PHE A 69 6.07 2.52 8.29
CA PHE A 69 6.96 1.95 9.30
C PHE A 69 7.78 3.01 10.04
N ALA A 70 7.51 4.32 9.88
CA ALA A 70 8.32 5.39 10.46
C ALA A 70 8.57 5.23 11.98
N ALA A 71 7.59 4.71 12.72
CA ALA A 71 7.69 4.45 14.16
C ALA A 71 8.46 3.17 14.52
N CYS A 72 8.79 2.31 13.56
CA CYS A 72 9.35 0.96 13.75
C CYS A 72 10.86 0.86 13.41
N ARG A 73 11.65 1.87 13.76
CA ARG A 73 13.09 1.90 13.44
C ARG A 73 13.85 0.84 14.25
N GLY A 74 14.12 -0.30 13.61
CA GLY A 74 14.92 -1.41 14.17
C GLY A 74 14.08 -2.51 14.86
N SER A 75 12.90 -2.18 15.35
CA SER A 75 11.92 -3.14 15.91
C SER A 75 10.50 -2.63 15.69
N HIS A 76 9.50 -3.51 15.84
CA HIS A 76 8.11 -3.08 15.86
C HIS A 76 7.86 -2.10 17.02
N SER A 77 6.96 -1.15 16.79
CA SER A 77 6.45 -0.22 17.80
C SER A 77 4.96 -0.42 17.94
N ASP A 78 4.50 -0.63 19.17
CA ASP A 78 3.08 -0.75 19.50
C ASP A 78 2.35 0.60 19.52
N TYR A 79 3.05 1.71 19.26
CA TYR A 79 2.45 3.04 19.10
C TYR A 79 2.12 3.27 17.63
N PRO A 80 0.86 3.04 17.19
CA PRO A 80 0.49 3.20 15.79
C PRO A 80 0.55 4.67 15.38
N ILE A 81 0.87 4.89 14.10
CA ILE A 81 0.65 6.19 13.46
C ILE A 81 -0.88 6.39 13.41
N PRO A 82 -1.41 7.50 13.98
CA PRO A 82 -2.85 7.74 13.97
C PRO A 82 -3.36 7.88 12.53
N PRO A 83 -4.65 7.54 12.28
CA PRO A 83 -5.25 7.80 10.99
C PRO A 83 -5.20 9.29 10.65
N LEU A 84 -5.32 9.61 9.36
CA LEU A 84 -5.39 11.00 8.92
C LEU A 84 -6.52 11.72 9.66
N PRO A 85 -6.29 12.97 10.15
CA PRO A 85 -7.36 13.79 10.67
C PRO A 85 -8.44 13.96 9.62
N VAL A 86 -9.68 13.66 9.99
CA VAL A 86 -10.84 13.78 9.10
C VAL A 86 -11.86 14.72 9.74
N GLU A 87 -12.40 15.61 8.93
CA GLU A 87 -13.62 16.35 9.24
C GLU A 87 -14.77 15.75 8.45
N ALA A 88 -15.95 15.70 9.07
CA ALA A 88 -17.13 15.22 8.37
C ALA A 88 -17.44 16.16 7.19
N PRO A 89 -17.71 15.61 5.99
CA PRO A 89 -18.09 16.43 4.87
C PRO A 89 -19.42 17.17 5.17
N PRO A 90 -19.60 18.41 4.68
CA PRO A 90 -20.86 19.11 4.80
C PRO A 90 -22.05 18.28 4.27
N ALA A 91 -23.21 18.43 4.91
CA ALA A 91 -24.43 17.76 4.48
C ALA A 91 -24.74 18.10 3.00
N GLY A 92 -25.04 17.08 2.20
CA GLY A 92 -25.34 17.22 0.77
C GLY A 92 -24.13 17.24 -0.17
N LEU A 93 -22.90 17.21 0.34
CA LEU A 93 -21.70 17.15 -0.52
C LEU A 93 -21.54 15.81 -1.24
N PHE A 94 -21.87 14.71 -0.55
CA PHE A 94 -21.88 13.38 -1.13
C PHE A 94 -23.32 12.86 -1.19
N PHE A 95 -23.75 12.46 -2.39
CA PHE A 95 -25.00 11.74 -2.62
C PHE A 95 -24.72 10.25 -2.77
N ASP A 96 -25.59 9.39 -2.25
CA ASP A 96 -25.44 7.95 -2.44
C ASP A 96 -25.65 7.60 -3.91
N GLN A 97 -24.57 7.29 -4.63
CA GLN A 97 -24.64 6.94 -6.05
C GLN A 97 -25.38 5.62 -6.32
N ARG A 98 -25.58 4.77 -5.29
CA ARG A 98 -26.40 3.55 -5.40
C ARG A 98 -27.89 3.87 -5.37
N GLN A 99 -28.28 5.08 -4.96
CA GLN A 99 -29.64 5.59 -5.03
C GLN A 99 -29.93 6.29 -6.37
N THR A 100 -29.31 5.84 -7.46
CA THR A 100 -29.69 6.27 -8.82
C THR A 100 -30.97 5.56 -9.23
N ASN A 101 -32.11 5.98 -8.69
CA ASN A 101 -33.45 5.82 -9.25
C ASN A 101 -34.38 6.75 -8.47
N LEU A 102 -35.29 7.43 -9.19
CA LEU A 102 -36.30 8.41 -8.73
C LEU A 102 -35.98 9.90 -8.96
N HIS A 103 -35.45 10.26 -10.12
CA HIS A 103 -35.87 11.51 -10.78
C HIS A 103 -36.19 11.21 -12.24
N GLY A 104 -37.43 10.79 -12.47
CA GLY A 104 -38.02 10.88 -13.79
C GLY A 104 -38.25 12.33 -14.14
N VAL A 105 -37.65 12.77 -15.23
CA VAL A 105 -38.18 13.74 -16.20
C VAL A 105 -37.85 13.19 -17.58
#